data_AF-A0A1G6TTY8-F1
#
_entry.id   AF-A0A1G6TTY8-F1
#
_cell.length_a   1.000
_cell.length_b   1.000
_cell.length_c   1.000
_cell.angle_alpha   90.00
_cell.angle_beta   90.00
_cell.angle_gamma   90.00
#
_symmetry.space_group_name_H-M   'P 1'
#
loop_
_entity.id
_entity.type
_entity.pdbx_description
1 polymer ?
#
loop_
_entity_poly.entity_id
_entity_poly.type
_entity_poly.pdbx_seq_one_letter_code
_entity_poly.pdbx_strand_id
1 'polypeptide(L)'
;MHKKDLQEIAAHIKACDLSRPYYYICYSTQEGTEVYAAVRHLQEAGANLWIDTEANLMQGDGYNSSIFAALRAKNCCGLIFFMSQAAMTSAQCAKEMAYLKSEPFLADHDAQFPVLIVEMEEIPEHDDEVWVEGLLYQKYQADELSPAESERIQKYRDKYNAKIGRMTTKFDVAESILPFLLAHEQGRIAYDAANRADELKRLMTY
;
A
#
# COMPACT_ATOMS: atom_id res chain seq x y z
N MET A 1 -5.55 -14.58 -16.28
CA MET A 1 -6.10 -15.11 -15.00
C MET A 1 -7.57 -14.75 -14.92
N HIS A 2 -8.43 -15.67 -14.49
CA HIS A 2 -9.88 -15.45 -14.54
C HIS A 2 -10.35 -14.70 -13.30
N LYS A 3 -11.20 -13.68 -13.49
CA LYS A 3 -11.80 -12.85 -12.43
C LYS A 3 -12.44 -13.66 -11.28
N LYS A 4 -12.80 -14.91 -11.58
CA LYS A 4 -13.39 -15.88 -10.65
C LYS A 4 -12.40 -16.34 -9.56
N ASP A 5 -11.14 -16.56 -9.91
CA ASP A 5 -10.12 -17.07 -8.97
C ASP A 5 -9.81 -16.03 -7.89
N LEU A 6 -9.74 -14.75 -8.28
CA LEU A 6 -9.51 -13.64 -7.34
C LEU A 6 -10.70 -13.44 -6.39
N GLN A 7 -11.93 -13.60 -6.87
CA GLN A 7 -13.13 -13.53 -6.05
C GLN A 7 -13.21 -14.68 -5.04
N GLU A 8 -12.80 -15.88 -5.44
CA GLU A 8 -12.72 -17.04 -4.55
C GLU A 8 -11.68 -16.81 -3.44
N ILE A 9 -10.49 -16.30 -3.76
CA ILE A 9 -9.47 -15.98 -2.75
C ILE A 9 -9.96 -14.85 -1.81
N ALA A 10 -10.58 -13.79 -2.37
CA ALA A 10 -11.11 -12.68 -1.60
C ALA A 10 -12.20 -13.11 -0.60
N ALA A 11 -13.02 -14.12 -0.95
CA ALA A 11 -14.06 -14.65 -0.06
C ALA A 11 -13.51 -15.31 1.22
N HIS A 12 -12.23 -15.67 1.23
CA HIS A 12 -11.54 -16.22 2.39
C HIS A 12 -10.84 -15.17 3.26
N ILE A 13 -10.84 -13.90 2.85
CA ILE A 13 -10.35 -12.79 3.66
C ILE A 13 -11.39 -12.45 4.71
N LYS A 14 -10.98 -12.49 5.99
CA LYS A 14 -11.83 -12.10 7.11
C LYS A 14 -11.96 -10.58 7.16
N ALA A 15 -13.12 -10.09 7.54
CA ALA A 15 -13.30 -8.67 7.86
C ALA A 15 -12.35 -8.26 9.00
N CYS A 16 -11.73 -7.09 8.86
CA CYS A 16 -10.89 -6.49 9.86
C CYS A 16 -11.73 -6.04 11.06
N ASP A 17 -11.32 -6.42 12.26
CA ASP A 17 -11.94 -5.92 13.48
C ASP A 17 -11.36 -4.55 13.82
N LEU A 18 -12.05 -3.48 13.41
CA LEU A 18 -11.63 -2.10 13.62
C LEU A 18 -11.61 -1.68 15.10
N SER A 19 -12.17 -2.49 16.01
CA SER A 19 -12.15 -2.22 17.46
C SER A 19 -10.85 -2.66 18.14
N ARG A 20 -10.02 -3.43 17.44
CA ARG A 20 -8.73 -3.95 17.92
C ARG A 20 -7.59 -3.37 17.08
N PRO A 21 -6.35 -3.34 17.60
CA PRO A 21 -5.17 -3.02 16.80
C PRO A 21 -5.13 -3.81 15.48
N TYR A 22 -4.83 -3.14 14.37
CA TYR A 22 -4.68 -3.75 13.04
C TYR A 22 -3.63 -3.04 12.20
N TYR A 23 -3.20 -3.71 11.12
CA TYR A 23 -2.34 -3.12 10.09
C TYR A 23 -3.12 -2.92 8.79
N TYR A 24 -2.87 -1.80 8.12
CA TYR A 24 -3.44 -1.48 6.81
C TYR A 24 -2.59 -2.09 5.70
N ILE A 25 -3.21 -2.71 4.70
CA ILE A 25 -2.51 -3.28 3.53
C ILE A 25 -2.56 -2.31 2.35
N CYS A 26 -1.38 -1.88 1.90
CA CYS A 26 -1.20 -1.11 0.67
C CYS A 26 -0.54 -2.00 -0.39
N TYR A 27 -1.14 -2.09 -1.57
CA TYR A 27 -0.67 -2.94 -2.66
C TYR A 27 -1.26 -2.52 -4.02
N SER A 28 -0.72 -3.07 -5.10
CA SER A 28 -1.34 -2.93 -6.43
C SER A 28 -2.41 -4.00 -6.65
N THR A 29 -3.60 -3.60 -7.10
CA THR A 29 -4.66 -4.57 -7.47
C THR A 29 -4.26 -5.49 -8.63
N GLN A 30 -3.19 -5.16 -9.37
CA GLN A 30 -2.60 -6.06 -10.36
C GLN A 30 -2.00 -7.33 -9.76
N GLU A 31 -1.70 -7.32 -8.46
CA GLU A 31 -1.06 -8.41 -7.69
C GLU A 31 -1.99 -8.94 -6.59
N GLY A 32 -3.29 -8.74 -6.76
CA GLY A 32 -4.28 -9.11 -5.74
C GLY A 32 -4.27 -10.60 -5.39
N THR A 33 -3.87 -11.48 -6.31
CA THR A 33 -3.82 -12.93 -6.04
C THR A 33 -2.79 -13.26 -4.97
N GLU A 34 -1.57 -12.78 -5.16
CA GLU A 34 -0.42 -13.00 -4.28
C GLU A 34 -0.63 -12.30 -2.93
N VAL A 35 -1.13 -11.07 -2.97
CA VAL A 35 -1.39 -10.28 -1.75
C VAL A 35 -2.54 -10.87 -0.96
N TYR A 36 -3.65 -11.26 -1.59
CA TYR A 36 -4.76 -11.88 -0.86
C TYR A 36 -4.37 -13.23 -0.28
N ALA A 37 -3.57 -14.04 -0.99
CA ALA A 37 -3.03 -15.27 -0.43
C ALA A 37 -2.17 -14.99 0.82
N ALA A 38 -1.30 -13.98 0.77
CA ALA A 38 -0.48 -13.58 1.91
C ALA A 38 -1.32 -13.08 3.10
N VAL A 39 -2.28 -12.19 2.85
CA VAL A 39 -3.20 -11.68 3.88
C VAL A 39 -3.99 -12.82 4.52
N ARG A 40 -4.48 -13.78 3.72
CA ARG A 40 -5.17 -14.97 4.25
C ARG A 40 -4.27 -15.74 5.21
N HIS A 41 -3.04 -16.06 4.81
CA HIS A 41 -2.10 -16.78 5.67
C HIS A 41 -1.79 -16.02 6.97
N LEU A 42 -1.63 -14.70 6.90
CA LEU A 42 -1.41 -13.86 8.09
C LEU A 42 -2.64 -13.85 9.01
N GLN A 43 -3.85 -13.77 8.47
CA GLN A 43 -5.11 -13.82 9.23
C GLN A 43 -5.38 -15.21 9.83
N GLU A 44 -5.00 -16.29 9.13
CA GLU A 44 -5.00 -17.66 9.67
C GLU A 44 -4.04 -17.80 10.85
N ALA A 45 -2.91 -17.11 10.77
CA ALA A 45 -1.95 -17.01 11.86
C ALA A 45 -2.44 -16.07 12.99
N GLY A 46 -3.53 -15.32 12.81
CA GLY A 46 -4.15 -14.49 13.85
C GLY A 46 -3.87 -12.99 13.77
N ALA A 47 -3.24 -12.51 12.68
CA ALA A 47 -3.12 -11.09 12.42
C ALA A 47 -4.48 -10.44 12.12
N ASN A 48 -4.67 -9.20 12.60
CA ASN A 48 -5.83 -8.37 12.26
C ASN A 48 -5.40 -7.37 11.19
N LEU A 49 -5.93 -7.51 9.97
CA LEU A 49 -5.47 -6.79 8.78
C LEU A 49 -6.64 -6.15 8.04
N TRP A 50 -6.47 -4.88 7.66
CA TRP A 50 -7.41 -4.15 6.82
C TRP A 50 -6.91 -4.16 5.37
N ILE A 51 -7.74 -4.64 4.44
CA ILE A 51 -7.49 -4.64 2.99
C ILE A 51 -8.79 -4.31 2.26
N ASP A 52 -8.73 -3.74 1.06
CA ASP A 52 -9.86 -3.20 0.31
C ASP A 52 -10.79 -4.24 -0.35
N THR A 53 -11.17 -5.28 0.41
CA THR A 53 -12.17 -6.27 0.01
C THR A 53 -13.59 -5.81 0.36
N GLU A 54 -14.60 -6.41 -0.28
CA GLU A 54 -16.01 -6.13 0.01
C GLU A 54 -16.38 -6.30 1.50
N ALA A 55 -15.67 -7.19 2.22
CA ALA A 55 -15.87 -7.41 3.65
C ALA A 55 -15.48 -6.21 4.52
N ASN A 56 -14.59 -5.34 4.04
CA ASN A 56 -14.03 -4.21 4.78
C ASN A 56 -14.52 -2.85 4.28
N LEU A 57 -15.03 -2.78 3.05
CA LEU A 57 -15.57 -1.55 2.48
C LEU A 57 -16.96 -1.28 3.07
N MET A 58 -17.10 -0.14 3.77
CA MET A 58 -18.40 0.28 4.30
C MET A 58 -19.38 0.55 3.15
N GLN A 59 -20.51 -0.17 3.14
CA GLN A 59 -21.55 0.01 2.15
C GLN A 59 -22.17 1.41 2.29
N GLY A 60 -22.12 2.21 1.21
CA GLY A 60 -22.77 3.53 1.14
C GLY A 60 -21.84 4.73 1.32
N ASP A 61 -20.63 4.54 1.84
CA ASP A 61 -19.58 5.58 1.84
C ASP A 61 -18.77 5.52 0.54
N GLY A 62 -18.26 6.67 0.10
CA GLY A 62 -17.36 6.70 -1.05
C GLY A 62 -16.11 5.84 -0.78
N TYR A 63 -15.66 5.04 -1.74
CA TYR A 63 -14.48 4.16 -1.61
C TYR A 63 -13.22 4.85 -1.03
N ASN A 64 -12.99 6.12 -1.36
CA ASN A 64 -11.86 6.87 -0.79
C ASN A 64 -12.07 7.33 0.67
N SER A 65 -13.32 7.52 1.13
CA SER A 65 -13.58 7.89 2.52
C SER A 65 -13.42 6.70 3.45
N SER A 66 -13.78 5.49 3.03
CA SER A 66 -13.56 4.28 3.84
C SER A 66 -12.07 3.93 3.98
N ILE A 67 -11.29 4.04 2.89
CA ILE A 67 -9.83 3.81 2.89
C ILE A 67 -9.11 4.75 3.86
N PHE A 68 -9.27 6.07 3.70
CA PHE A 68 -8.56 7.01 4.56
C PHE A 68 -9.10 7.03 5.99
N ALA A 69 -10.38 6.70 6.22
CA ALA A 69 -10.90 6.50 7.56
C ALA A 69 -10.24 5.28 8.24
N ALA A 70 -10.10 4.15 7.53
CA ALA A 70 -9.40 2.99 8.05
C ALA A 70 -7.92 3.27 8.31
N LEU A 71 -7.24 3.96 7.39
CA LEU A 71 -5.83 4.31 7.59
C LEU A 71 -5.61 5.29 8.75
N ARG A 72 -6.52 6.27 8.92
CA ARG A 72 -6.45 7.28 9.99
C ARG A 72 -6.93 6.78 11.36
N ALA A 73 -7.68 5.68 11.44
CA ALA A 73 -8.26 5.26 12.72
C ALA A 73 -7.19 5.02 13.79
N LYS A 74 -7.50 5.32 15.06
CA LYS A 74 -6.55 5.16 16.18
C LYS A 74 -6.07 3.72 16.41
N ASN A 75 -6.87 2.75 15.99
CA ASN A 75 -6.53 1.33 16.08
C ASN A 75 -5.73 0.83 14.86
N CYS A 76 -5.54 1.67 13.83
CA CYS A 76 -4.58 1.39 12.78
C CYS A 76 -3.18 1.62 13.35
N CYS A 77 -2.44 0.54 13.57
CA CYS A 77 -1.15 0.56 14.26
C CYS A 77 0.04 0.46 13.30
N GLY A 78 -0.20 0.50 11.99
CA GLY A 78 0.85 0.49 10.99
C GLY A 78 0.32 0.17 9.59
N LEU A 79 1.21 0.23 8.61
CA LEU A 79 0.93 -0.10 7.22
C LEU A 79 1.92 -1.15 6.71
N ILE A 80 1.42 -2.14 5.98
CA ILE A 80 2.21 -3.12 5.23
C ILE A 80 2.11 -2.76 3.77
N PHE A 81 3.23 -2.38 3.16
CA PHE A 81 3.34 -2.08 1.74
C PHE A 81 3.90 -3.28 0.98
N PHE A 82 3.07 -3.94 0.18
CA PHE A 82 3.54 -4.94 -0.78
C PHE A 82 4.12 -4.21 -1.99
N MET A 83 5.44 -4.07 -1.97
CA MET A 83 6.20 -3.24 -2.89
C MET A 83 6.59 -4.04 -4.14
N SER A 84 6.23 -3.47 -5.29
CA SER A 84 6.53 -3.98 -6.63
C SER A 84 6.52 -2.83 -7.63
N GLN A 85 6.89 -3.05 -8.90
CA GLN A 85 6.75 -2.05 -9.97
C GLN A 85 5.29 -1.65 -10.14
N ALA A 86 4.36 -2.59 -10.01
CA ALA A 86 2.93 -2.33 -10.15
C ALA A 86 2.38 -1.49 -8.98
N ALA A 87 2.95 -1.63 -7.79
CA ALA A 87 2.61 -0.82 -6.62
C ALA A 87 3.30 0.56 -6.66
N MET A 88 4.57 0.60 -7.06
CA MET A 88 5.35 1.83 -7.24
C MET A 88 4.75 2.75 -8.31
N THR A 89 4.10 2.19 -9.34
CA THR A 89 3.44 2.98 -10.40
C THR A 89 1.94 3.16 -10.18
N SER A 90 1.40 2.75 -9.02
CA SER A 90 0.00 2.89 -8.68
C SER A 90 -0.32 4.26 -8.09
N ALA A 91 -1.19 5.01 -8.77
CA ALA A 91 -1.72 6.28 -8.26
C ALA A 91 -2.41 6.13 -6.89
N GLN A 92 -2.99 4.96 -6.59
CA GLN A 92 -3.65 4.72 -5.31
C GLN A 92 -2.62 4.52 -4.19
N CYS A 93 -1.56 3.74 -4.43
CA CYS A 93 -0.46 3.57 -3.48
C CYS A 93 0.22 4.91 -3.17
N ALA A 94 0.54 5.71 -4.19
CA ALA A 94 1.12 7.04 -4.00
C ALA A 94 0.24 7.96 -3.13
N LYS A 95 -1.09 7.89 -3.29
CA LYS A 95 -2.03 8.63 -2.44
C LYS A 95 -2.00 8.17 -0.99
N GLU A 96 -1.99 6.87 -0.74
CA GLU A 96 -1.94 6.30 0.62
C GLU A 96 -0.63 6.68 1.32
N MET A 97 0.51 6.59 0.61
CA MET A 97 1.81 7.01 1.16
C MET A 97 1.89 8.51 1.44
N ALA A 98 1.34 9.33 0.53
CA ALA A 98 1.28 10.77 0.76
C ALA A 98 0.32 11.13 1.91
N TYR A 99 -0.70 10.32 2.16
CA TYR A 99 -1.67 10.54 3.23
C TYR A 99 -1.03 10.37 4.61
N LEU A 100 -0.11 9.41 4.77
CA LEU A 100 0.70 9.26 6.00
C LEU A 100 1.49 10.53 6.35
N LYS A 101 1.82 11.35 5.34
CA LYS A 101 2.51 12.63 5.51
C LYS A 101 1.54 13.81 5.67
N SER A 102 0.23 13.60 5.64
CA SER A 102 -0.79 14.66 5.70
C SER A 102 -1.00 15.19 7.13
N GLU A 103 -1.38 16.48 7.26
CA GLU A 103 -1.64 17.06 8.59
C GLU A 103 -2.74 16.32 9.36
N PRO A 104 -3.88 15.90 8.74
CA PRO A 104 -4.90 15.13 9.46
C PRO A 104 -4.40 13.79 10.00
N PHE A 105 -3.45 13.15 9.30
CA PHE A 105 -2.86 11.89 9.75
C PHE A 105 -1.90 12.14 10.92
N LEU A 106 -0.97 13.09 10.77
CA LEU A 106 0.02 13.45 11.78
C LEU A 106 -0.60 14.07 13.05
N ALA A 107 -1.83 14.59 12.98
CA ALA A 107 -2.57 15.06 14.13
C ALA A 107 -3.15 13.93 15.00
N ASP A 108 -3.39 12.76 14.42
CA ASP A 108 -4.03 11.62 15.09
C ASP A 108 -3.06 10.48 15.41
N HIS A 109 -1.89 10.47 14.77
CA HIS A 109 -0.85 9.46 14.92
C HIS A 109 0.47 10.08 15.35
N ASP A 110 1.17 9.41 16.27
CA ASP A 110 2.52 9.80 16.68
C ASP A 110 3.53 9.64 15.52
N ALA A 111 4.70 10.25 15.65
CA ALA A 111 5.75 10.24 14.61
C ALA A 111 6.29 8.84 14.27
N GLN A 112 5.92 7.81 15.03
CA GLN A 112 6.42 6.43 14.90
C GLN A 112 5.39 5.47 14.30
N PHE A 113 4.54 5.93 13.37
CA PHE A 113 3.62 5.03 12.66
C PHE A 113 4.41 3.95 11.89
N PRO A 114 4.35 2.67 12.29
CA PRO A 114 5.14 1.60 11.68
C PRO A 114 4.78 1.38 10.21
N VAL A 115 5.80 1.25 9.38
CA VAL A 115 5.67 0.85 7.98
C VAL A 115 6.55 -0.36 7.73
N LEU A 116 5.94 -1.42 7.25
CA LEU A 116 6.63 -2.64 6.83
C LEU A 116 6.60 -2.72 5.31
N ILE A 117 7.77 -2.85 4.69
CA ILE A 117 7.89 -3.00 3.23
C ILE A 117 8.11 -4.47 2.92
N VAL A 118 7.22 -5.05 2.12
CA VAL A 118 7.30 -6.44 1.66
C VAL A 118 7.69 -6.42 0.19
N GLU A 119 8.95 -6.76 -0.12
CA GLU A 119 9.46 -6.77 -1.49
C GLU A 119 8.88 -7.96 -2.27
N MET A 120 7.97 -7.69 -3.19
CA MET A 120 7.34 -8.71 -4.04
C MET A 120 8.24 -9.17 -5.19
N GLU A 121 9.33 -8.45 -5.44
CA GLU A 121 10.31 -8.75 -6.47
C GLU A 121 11.71 -8.40 -6.00
N GLU A 122 12.71 -8.98 -6.67
CA GLU A 122 14.10 -8.72 -6.37
C GLU A 122 14.50 -7.32 -6.83
N ILE A 123 15.04 -6.53 -5.90
CA ILE A 123 15.50 -5.17 -6.17
C ILE A 123 16.99 -5.21 -6.51
N PRO A 124 17.40 -4.66 -7.67
CA PRO A 124 18.80 -4.64 -8.07
C PRO A 124 19.69 -4.06 -6.97
N GLU A 125 20.66 -4.85 -6.52
CA GLU A 125 21.63 -4.45 -5.49
C GLU A 125 20.98 -4.03 -4.14
N HIS A 126 19.69 -4.32 -3.95
CA HIS A 126 18.85 -3.77 -2.87
C HIS A 126 18.87 -2.24 -2.79
N ASP A 127 19.14 -1.56 -3.90
CA ASP A 127 19.23 -0.10 -3.98
C ASP A 127 17.97 0.48 -4.64
N ASP A 128 17.17 1.17 -3.83
CA ASP A 128 15.90 1.76 -4.26
C ASP A 128 16.08 2.92 -5.24
N GLU A 129 17.16 3.69 -5.12
CA GLU A 129 17.45 4.80 -6.03
C GLU A 129 17.85 4.24 -7.39
N VAL A 130 18.75 3.26 -7.44
CA VAL A 130 19.16 2.57 -8.68
C VAL A 130 17.96 1.91 -9.35
N TRP A 131 17.09 1.29 -8.57
CA TRP A 131 15.89 0.65 -9.11
C TRP A 131 14.90 1.66 -9.69
N VAL A 132 14.57 2.71 -8.94
CA VAL A 132 13.57 3.71 -9.36
C VAL A 132 14.11 4.61 -10.47
N GLU A 133 15.25 5.26 -10.25
CA GLU A 133 15.85 6.22 -11.18
C GLU A 133 16.54 5.56 -12.38
N GLY A 134 16.87 4.27 -12.27
CA GLY A 134 17.40 3.47 -13.37
C GLY A 134 16.32 2.69 -14.10
N LEU A 135 15.84 1.60 -13.48
CA LEU A 135 14.99 0.61 -14.13
C LEU A 135 13.57 1.16 -14.38
N LEU A 136 12.92 1.71 -13.34
CA LEU A 136 11.57 2.24 -13.50
C LEU A 136 11.56 3.48 -14.39
N TYR A 137 12.56 4.35 -14.32
CA TYR A 137 12.73 5.47 -15.25
C TYR A 137 12.77 4.98 -16.70
N GLN A 138 13.68 4.05 -17.03
CA GLN A 138 13.80 3.54 -18.39
C GLN A 138 12.49 2.94 -18.91
N LYS A 139 11.75 2.26 -18.03
CA LYS A 139 10.52 1.55 -18.40
C LYS A 139 9.29 2.47 -18.49
N TYR A 140 9.19 3.49 -17.63
CA TYR A 140 7.94 4.20 -17.40
C TYR A 140 7.99 5.72 -17.62
N GLN A 141 9.16 6.30 -17.93
CA GLN A 141 9.29 7.75 -18.17
C GLN A 141 8.39 8.29 -19.30
N ALA A 142 8.00 7.44 -20.25
CA ALA A 142 7.13 7.81 -21.38
C ALA A 142 5.70 7.26 -21.24
N ASP A 143 5.44 6.48 -20.18
CA ASP A 143 4.13 5.87 -19.94
C ASP A 143 3.23 6.87 -19.22
N GLU A 144 2.41 7.59 -19.99
CA GLU A 144 1.44 8.52 -19.43
C GLU A 144 0.41 7.83 -18.53
N LEU A 145 -0.01 8.53 -17.49
CA LEU A 145 -1.12 8.09 -16.65
C LEU A 145 -2.41 8.07 -17.46
N SER A 146 -3.27 7.08 -17.20
CA SER A 146 -4.61 7.09 -17.77
C SER A 146 -5.38 8.35 -17.33
N PRO A 147 -6.40 8.79 -18.09
CA PRO A 147 -7.25 9.91 -17.67
C PRO A 147 -7.84 9.73 -16.27
N ALA A 148 -8.20 8.50 -15.90
CA ALA A 148 -8.75 8.18 -14.58
C ALA A 148 -7.71 8.30 -13.46
N GLU A 149 -6.46 7.87 -13.69
CA GLU A 149 -5.37 8.05 -12.73
C GLU A 149 -5.00 9.52 -12.56
N SER A 150 -4.89 10.25 -13.68
CA SER A 150 -4.63 11.70 -13.68
C SER A 150 -5.71 12.46 -12.90
N GLU A 151 -6.99 12.15 -13.13
CA GLU A 151 -8.10 12.77 -12.41
C GLU A 151 -8.05 12.46 -10.91
N ARG A 152 -7.73 11.21 -10.52
CA ARG A 152 -7.61 10.82 -9.11
C ARG A 152 -6.49 11.58 -8.40
N ILE A 153 -5.33 11.70 -9.03
CA ILE A 153 -4.18 12.44 -8.48
C ILE A 153 -4.53 13.92 -8.35
N GLN A 154 -5.14 14.52 -9.38
CA GLN A 154 -5.56 15.91 -9.35
C GLN A 154 -6.54 16.18 -8.21
N LYS A 155 -7.59 15.36 -8.08
CA LYS A 155 -8.54 15.47 -6.95
C LYS A 155 -7.87 15.36 -5.58
N TYR A 156 -6.87 14.49 -5.44
CA TYR A 156 -6.13 14.36 -4.19
C TYR A 156 -5.28 15.59 -3.91
N ARG A 157 -4.57 16.12 -4.92
CA ARG A 157 -3.77 17.36 -4.81
C ARG A 157 -4.61 18.54 -4.37
N ASP A 158 -5.80 18.69 -4.97
CA ASP A 158 -6.73 19.78 -4.66
C ASP A 158 -7.29 19.66 -3.25
N LYS A 159 -7.54 18.42 -2.77
CA LYS A 159 -8.08 18.16 -1.44
C LYS A 159 -7.05 18.33 -0.31
N TYR A 160 -5.79 17.98 -0.55
CA TYR A 160 -4.74 17.94 0.48
C TYR A 160 -3.59 18.92 0.23
N ASN A 161 -3.85 20.03 -0.47
CA ASN A 161 -2.92 21.14 -0.69
C ASN A 161 -1.50 20.71 -1.10
N ALA A 162 -1.40 20.05 -2.27
CA ALA A 162 -0.15 19.82 -3.00
C ALA A 162 0.94 18.93 -2.34
N LYS A 163 0.61 18.10 -1.34
CA LYS A 163 1.58 17.09 -0.81
C LYS A 163 2.03 16.04 -1.83
N ILE A 164 1.34 15.96 -2.97
CA ILE A 164 1.74 15.17 -4.13
C ILE A 164 2.15 16.11 -5.26
N GLY A 165 3.33 15.89 -5.83
CA GLY A 165 3.86 16.56 -7.02
C GLY A 165 2.96 16.39 -8.24
N ARG A 166 3.20 17.16 -9.32
CA ARG A 166 2.38 16.98 -10.53
C ARG A 166 2.88 15.71 -11.17
N MET A 167 1.99 14.75 -11.38
CA MET A 167 2.31 13.48 -12.00
C MET A 167 1.60 13.39 -13.32
N THR A 168 2.36 13.08 -14.35
CA THR A 168 1.94 12.90 -15.73
C THR A 168 2.25 11.50 -16.23
N THR A 169 3.30 10.89 -15.70
CA THR A 169 3.77 9.56 -16.09
C THR A 169 3.70 8.58 -14.93
N LYS A 170 3.75 7.29 -15.23
CA LYS A 170 3.94 6.24 -14.23
C LYS A 170 5.26 6.37 -13.48
N PHE A 171 6.31 6.88 -14.13
CA PHE A 171 7.56 7.18 -13.45
C PHE A 171 7.40 8.28 -12.40
N ASP A 172 6.67 9.37 -12.70
CA ASP A 172 6.42 10.45 -11.72
C ASP A 172 5.73 9.92 -10.46
N VAL A 173 4.88 8.88 -10.60
CA VAL A 173 4.25 8.18 -9.48
C VAL A 173 5.30 7.42 -8.67
N ALA A 174 6.16 6.63 -9.31
CA ALA A 174 7.22 5.87 -8.65
C ALA A 174 8.23 6.77 -7.93
N GLU A 175 8.68 7.84 -8.59
CA GLU A 175 9.58 8.86 -8.04
C GLU A 175 9.00 9.48 -6.76
N SER A 176 7.68 9.69 -6.70
CA SER A 176 7.06 10.24 -5.49
C SER A 176 7.02 9.31 -4.29
N ILE A 177 7.10 7.99 -4.54
CA ILE A 177 7.11 6.97 -3.49
C ILE A 177 8.55 6.71 -3.03
N LEU A 178 9.58 6.98 -3.83
CA LEU A 178 10.98 6.76 -3.46
C LEU A 178 11.38 7.40 -2.11
N PRO A 179 11.06 8.68 -1.80
CA PRO A 179 11.36 9.25 -0.48
C PRO A 179 10.64 8.55 0.67
N PHE A 180 9.55 7.82 0.41
CA PHE A 180 8.89 6.99 1.40
C PHE A 180 9.67 5.69 1.63
N LEU A 181 10.20 5.05 0.58
CA LEU A 181 11.03 3.84 0.73
C LEU A 181 12.29 4.14 1.55
N LEU A 182 13.04 5.18 1.17
CA LEU A 182 14.28 5.58 1.83
C LEU A 182 14.08 5.91 3.32
N ALA A 183 12.89 6.39 3.70
CA ALA A 183 12.58 6.68 5.10
C ALA A 183 12.26 5.43 5.95
N HIS A 184 11.98 4.28 5.33
CA HIS A 184 11.50 3.06 6.00
C HIS A 184 12.34 1.82 5.66
N GLU A 185 13.59 1.99 5.24
CA GLU A 185 14.52 0.91 4.88
C GLU A 185 14.64 -0.17 5.98
N GLN A 186 14.59 0.24 7.25
CA GLN A 186 14.71 -0.67 8.41
C GLN A 186 13.52 -1.63 8.58
N GLY A 187 12.36 -1.35 7.96
CA GLY A 187 11.14 -2.15 8.04
C GLY A 187 10.96 -3.14 6.89
N ARG A 188 12.03 -3.40 6.11
CA ARG A 188 11.97 -4.14 4.85
C ARG A 188 12.18 -5.63 5.02
N ILE A 189 11.34 -6.42 4.35
CA ILE A 189 11.43 -7.87 4.27
C ILE A 189 11.15 -8.34 2.84
N ALA A 190 11.83 -9.41 2.41
CA ALA A 190 11.52 -10.04 1.12
C ALA A 190 10.20 -10.83 1.20
N TYR A 191 9.41 -10.83 0.13
CA TYR A 191 8.23 -11.67 0.03
C TYR A 191 8.62 -13.14 -0.11
N ASP A 192 8.18 -13.96 0.84
CA ASP A 192 8.18 -15.42 0.71
C ASP A 192 6.81 -15.93 1.16
N ALA A 193 6.03 -16.43 0.20
CA ALA A 193 4.69 -16.95 0.41
C ALA A 193 4.63 -18.13 1.39
N ALA A 194 5.75 -18.80 1.66
CA ALA A 194 5.80 -20.01 2.48
C ALA A 194 6.32 -19.81 3.90
N ASN A 195 7.17 -18.80 4.19
CA ASN A 195 7.99 -18.82 5.42
C ASN A 195 8.11 -17.53 6.24
N ARG A 196 7.38 -16.44 5.94
CA ARG A 196 7.61 -15.15 6.64
C ARG A 196 6.43 -14.56 7.40
N ALA A 197 5.35 -15.34 7.60
CA ALA A 197 4.24 -14.92 8.47
C ALA A 197 4.70 -14.67 9.93
N ASP A 198 5.66 -15.44 10.42
CA ASP A 198 6.25 -15.26 11.75
C ASP A 198 7.17 -14.04 11.83
N GLU A 199 7.90 -13.73 10.75
CA GLU A 199 8.74 -12.54 10.64
C GLU A 199 7.89 -11.26 10.59
N LEU A 200 6.85 -11.24 9.76
CA LEU A 200 5.86 -10.17 9.73
C LEU A 200 5.19 -9.99 11.09
N LYS A 201 4.76 -11.07 11.74
CA LYS A 201 4.22 -11.00 13.09
C LYS A 201 5.21 -10.46 14.13
N ARG A 202 6.50 -10.80 14.03
CA ARG A 202 7.53 -10.28 14.95
C ARG A 202 7.71 -8.77 14.77
N LEU A 203 7.62 -8.29 13.54
CA LEU A 203 7.73 -6.88 13.19
C LEU A 203 6.43 -6.11 13.49
N MET A 204 5.29 -6.80 13.53
CA MET A 204 4.02 -6.26 14.02
C MET A 204 4.05 -6.19 15.55
N THR A 205 4.68 -5.16 16.10
CA THR A 205 4.66 -4.88 17.54
C THR A 205 3.25 -4.46 17.97
N TYR A 206 2.73 -5.08 19.03
CA TYR A 206 1.58 -4.62 19.81
C TYR A 206 2.05 -4.07 21.15
#